data_AF-A0A2I9EAF0-F1
#
_entry.id   AF-A0A2I9EAF0-F1
#
_cell.length_a   1.000
_cell.length_b   1.000
_cell.length_c   1.000
_cell.angle_alpha   90.00
_cell.angle_beta   90.00
_cell.angle_gamma   90.00
#
_symmetry.space_group_name_H-M   'P 1'
#
loop_
_entity.id
_entity.type
_entity.pdbx_description
1 polymer ?
#
loop_
_entity_poly.entity_id
_entity_poly.type
_entity_poly.pdbx_seq_one_letter_code
_entity_poly.pdbx_strand_id
1 'polypeptide(L)'
;MRNPKWHRDEIILALDLYFKIEPGQIHSRNPAIITLSELLNKLPLHEERPDAVKFRNPNGASLKLSNFLAIDPNSNQKGMQSYSRLDKEIFEEFVNRKNELFKIANQIKSTVNKTSLNLSLSNVENDEELSSVKEGLVLLHLLGHLVKGNIEKSLTC
;
A
#
# COMPACT_ATOMS: atom_id res chain seq x y z
N MET A 1 7.90 -18.87 -3.04
CA MET A 1 8.42 -17.54 -3.41
C MET A 1 8.50 -16.65 -2.17
N ARG A 2 9.46 -15.72 -2.13
CA ARG A 2 9.65 -14.78 -1.01
C ARG A 2 8.77 -13.55 -1.26
N ASN A 3 8.11 -13.03 -0.21
CA ASN A 3 7.37 -11.78 -0.34
C ASN A 3 8.30 -10.63 -0.78
N PRO A 4 7.83 -9.73 -1.65
CA PRO A 4 8.61 -8.57 -2.08
C PRO A 4 8.89 -7.63 -0.90
N LYS A 5 9.90 -6.78 -1.08
CA LYS A 5 10.30 -5.81 -0.05
C LYS A 5 9.15 -4.84 0.26
N TRP A 6 9.14 -4.31 1.49
CA TRP A 6 8.22 -3.23 1.87
C TRP A 6 8.61 -1.94 1.16
N HIS A 7 7.63 -1.31 0.51
CA HIS A 7 7.76 0.02 -0.07
C HIS A 7 7.53 1.09 0.99
N ARG A 8 8.03 2.29 0.71
CA ARG A 8 7.90 3.46 1.58
C ARG A 8 6.45 3.75 1.98
N ASP A 9 5.54 3.77 1.01
CA ASP A 9 4.11 4.04 1.26
C ASP A 9 3.46 2.98 2.15
N GLU A 10 3.85 1.71 1.99
CA GLU A 10 3.37 0.61 2.83
C GLU A 10 3.84 0.78 4.28
N ILE A 11 5.08 1.21 4.48
CA ILE A 11 5.66 1.48 5.80
C ILE A 11 5.00 2.71 6.43
N ILE A 12 4.73 3.77 5.65
CA ILE A 12 4.02 4.97 6.10
C ILE A 12 2.62 4.61 6.61
N LEU A 13 1.86 3.80 5.89
CA LEU A 13 0.53 3.35 6.32
C LEU A 13 0.58 2.49 7.59
N ALA A 14 1.58 1.61 7.68
CA ALA A 14 1.79 0.79 8.87
C ALA A 14 2.19 1.64 10.09
N LEU A 15 3.05 2.64 9.89
CA LEU A 15 3.50 3.55 10.93
C LEU A 15 2.38 4.50 11.40
N ASP A 16 1.53 4.97 10.48
CA ASP A 16 0.31 5.74 10.82
C ASP A 16 -0.63 4.93 11.74
N LEU A 17 -0.76 3.62 11.51
CA LEU A 17 -1.54 2.76 12.41
C LEU A 17 -0.82 2.54 13.73
N TYR A 18 0.50 2.33 13.71
CA TYR A 18 1.30 2.11 14.92
C TYR A 18 1.11 3.22 15.96
N PHE A 19 1.09 4.49 15.54
CA PHE A 19 0.88 5.61 16.47
C PHE A 19 -0.56 5.77 16.96
N LYS A 20 -1.52 4.99 16.45
CA LYS A 20 -2.95 5.08 16.80
C LYS A 20 -3.45 3.94 17.69
N ILE A 21 -2.67 2.87 17.84
CA ILE A 21 -3.07 1.70 18.62
C ILE A 21 -2.09 1.46 19.76
N GLU A 22 -2.58 0.89 20.84
CA GLU A 22 -1.74 0.52 21.97
C GLU A 22 -0.89 -0.71 21.64
N PRO A 23 0.35 -0.83 22.16
CA PRO A 23 1.21 -1.99 21.91
C PRO A 23 0.54 -3.36 22.19
N GLY A 24 -0.32 -3.45 23.20
CA GLY A 24 -1.08 -4.67 23.52
C GLY A 24 -2.13 -5.07 22.49
N GLN A 25 -2.46 -4.19 21.55
CA GLN A 25 -3.41 -4.43 20.47
C GLN A 25 -2.73 -4.87 19.17
N ILE A 26 -1.40 -5.03 19.15
CA ILE A 26 -0.63 -5.46 17.97
C ILE A 26 -0.77 -6.98 17.81
N HIS A 27 -1.90 -7.42 17.25
CA HIS A 27 -2.15 -8.82 16.90
C HIS A 27 -3.00 -8.93 15.63
N SER A 28 -2.83 -10.02 14.88
CA SER A 28 -3.50 -10.21 13.57
C SER A 28 -5.02 -10.24 13.61
N ARG A 29 -5.63 -10.47 14.78
CA ARG A 29 -7.09 -10.41 14.98
C ARG A 29 -7.62 -8.98 15.21
N ASN A 30 -6.76 -7.97 15.31
CA ASN A 30 -7.19 -6.60 15.53
C ASN A 30 -7.87 -6.07 14.25
N PRO A 31 -9.12 -5.59 14.32
CA PRO A 31 -9.84 -5.04 13.15
C PRO A 31 -9.07 -3.95 12.40
N ALA A 32 -8.30 -3.12 13.12
CA ALA A 32 -7.50 -2.07 12.49
C ALA A 32 -6.32 -2.63 11.68
N ILE A 33 -5.70 -3.72 12.14
CA ILE A 33 -4.62 -4.41 11.42
C ILE A 33 -5.17 -5.17 10.21
N ILE A 34 -6.37 -5.75 10.33
CA ILE A 34 -7.08 -6.38 9.21
C ILE A 34 -7.38 -5.32 8.13
N THR A 35 -7.92 -4.17 8.53
CA THR A 35 -8.19 -3.04 7.61
C THR A 35 -6.91 -2.54 6.92
N LEU A 36 -5.80 -2.45 7.66
CA LEU A 36 -4.50 -2.11 7.09
C LEU A 36 -4.06 -3.16 6.06
N SER A 37 -4.19 -4.46 6.38
CA SER A 37 -3.86 -5.55 5.47
C SER A 37 -4.65 -5.48 4.17
N GLU A 38 -5.96 -5.22 4.24
CA GLU A 38 -6.81 -5.02 3.07
C GLU A 38 -6.38 -3.80 2.24
N LEU A 39 -6.06 -2.68 2.89
CA LEU A 39 -5.57 -1.48 2.22
C LEU A 39 -4.24 -1.73 1.49
N LEU A 40 -3.29 -2.42 2.15
CA LEU A 40 -2.00 -2.77 1.56
C LEU A 40 -2.16 -3.65 0.32
N ASN A 41 -3.13 -4.57 0.34
CA ASN A 41 -3.45 -5.43 -0.80
C ASN A 41 -4.11 -4.67 -1.99
N LYS A 42 -4.65 -3.47 -1.77
CA LYS A 42 -5.22 -2.62 -2.83
C LYS A 42 -4.18 -1.72 -3.50
N LEU A 43 -2.96 -1.61 -2.96
CA LEU A 43 -1.92 -0.76 -3.54
C LEU A 43 -1.41 -1.34 -4.88
N PRO A 44 -1.32 -0.52 -5.95
CA PRO A 44 -0.77 -0.94 -7.24
C PRO A 44 0.76 -0.82 -7.25
N LEU A 45 1.44 -1.36 -6.24
CA LEU A 45 2.90 -1.24 -6.07
C LEU A 45 3.68 -2.48 -6.52
N HIS A 46 3.03 -3.63 -6.58
CA HIS A 46 3.67 -4.90 -6.92
C HIS A 46 2.93 -5.53 -8.10
N GLU A 47 3.62 -5.69 -9.23
CA GLU A 47 3.13 -6.37 -10.44
C GLU A 47 2.91 -7.87 -10.17
N GLU A 48 3.86 -8.49 -9.47
CA GLU A 48 3.77 -9.88 -9.05
C GLU A 48 3.41 -10.00 -7.58
N ARG A 49 2.28 -10.67 -7.30
CA ARG A 49 1.82 -11.02 -5.95
C ARG A 49 2.10 -12.51 -5.74
N PRO A 50 3.23 -12.87 -5.12
CA PRO A 50 3.74 -14.24 -5.15
C PRO A 50 2.87 -15.28 -4.43
N ASP A 51 1.96 -14.83 -3.55
CA ASP A 51 0.99 -15.67 -2.82
C ASP A 51 -0.06 -14.77 -2.15
N ALA A 52 -1.34 -14.84 -2.56
CA ALA A 52 -2.43 -14.02 -2.00
C ALA A 52 -2.69 -14.29 -0.51
N VAL A 53 -2.31 -15.46 0.00
CA VAL A 53 -2.47 -15.83 1.42
C VAL A 53 -1.37 -15.22 2.28
N LYS A 54 -0.16 -15.05 1.72
CA LYS A 54 1.02 -14.56 2.46
C LYS A 54 1.33 -13.10 2.21
N PHE A 55 0.92 -12.55 1.08
CA PHE A 55 1.22 -11.17 0.70
C PHE A 55 0.41 -10.20 1.57
N ARG A 56 1.13 -9.36 2.34
CA ARG A 56 0.56 -8.30 3.20
C ARG A 56 -0.63 -8.73 4.07
N ASN A 57 -0.66 -9.99 4.49
CA ASN A 57 -1.72 -10.52 5.34
C ASN A 57 -1.69 -9.90 6.77
N PRO A 58 -2.74 -10.07 7.60
CA PRO A 58 -2.80 -9.46 8.92
C PRO A 58 -1.65 -9.89 9.86
N ASN A 59 -1.15 -11.13 9.71
CA ASN A 59 0.02 -11.60 10.46
C ASN A 59 1.28 -10.82 10.08
N GLY A 60 1.53 -10.62 8.79
CA GLY A 60 2.67 -9.85 8.28
C GLY A 60 2.57 -8.37 8.64
N ALA A 61 1.37 -7.78 8.62
CA ALA A 61 1.13 -6.41 9.07
C ALA A 61 1.36 -6.27 10.58
N SER A 62 0.85 -7.21 11.39
CA SER A 62 1.09 -7.24 12.84
C SER A 62 2.59 -7.34 13.15
N LEU A 63 3.30 -8.25 12.47
CA LEU A 63 4.75 -8.39 12.62
C LEU A 63 5.49 -7.10 12.25
N LYS A 64 5.04 -6.41 11.19
CA LYS A 64 5.59 -5.12 10.79
C LYS A 64 5.44 -4.06 11.89
N LEU A 65 4.28 -4.01 12.53
CA LEU A 65 4.04 -3.11 13.67
C LEU A 65 4.91 -3.49 14.88
N SER A 66 5.08 -4.79 15.15
CA SER A 66 5.99 -5.27 16.21
C SER A 66 7.46 -4.90 15.95
N ASN A 67 7.87 -4.76 14.68
CA ASN A 67 9.22 -4.28 14.35
C ASN A 67 9.41 -2.80 14.71
N PHE A 68 8.37 -1.96 14.65
CA PHE A 68 8.46 -0.56 15.08
C PHE A 68 8.62 -0.45 16.60
N LEU A 69 8.01 -1.34 17.39
CA LEU A 69 8.29 -1.40 18.84
C LEU A 69 9.78 -1.56 19.14
N ALA A 70 10.51 -2.33 18.32
CA ALA A 70 11.94 -2.51 18.50
C ALA A 70 12.78 -1.27 18.15
N ILE A 71 12.22 -0.33 17.37
CA ILE A 71 12.88 0.94 17.00
C ILE A 71 12.49 2.03 18.00
N ASP A 72 11.25 2.04 18.48
CA ASP A 72 10.71 3.09 19.34
C ASP A 72 11.38 3.10 20.73
N PRO A 73 12.20 4.13 21.03
CA PRO A 73 12.91 4.22 22.30
C PRO A 73 11.96 4.45 23.49
N ASN A 74 10.71 4.87 23.22
CA ASN A 74 9.70 5.09 24.26
C ASN A 74 8.89 3.82 24.55
N SER A 75 9.06 2.76 23.75
CA SER A 75 8.33 1.52 24.00
C SER A 75 9.02 0.74 25.12
N ASN A 76 8.26 0.44 26.18
CA ASN A 76 8.73 -0.39 27.30
C ASN A 76 8.74 -1.89 26.94
N GLN A 77 8.49 -2.26 25.68
CA GLN A 77 8.36 -3.65 25.24
C GLN A 77 9.53 -4.05 24.35
N LYS A 78 10.09 -5.24 24.58
CA LYS A 78 11.06 -5.84 23.67
C LYS A 78 10.34 -6.25 22.38
N GLY A 79 10.35 -5.39 21.37
CA GLY A 79 9.94 -5.76 20.01
C GLY A 79 10.84 -6.87 19.42
N MET A 80 10.43 -7.44 18.29
CA MET A 80 11.29 -8.39 17.56
C MET A 80 12.45 -7.62 16.91
N GLN A 81 13.69 -8.09 17.10
CA GLN A 81 14.92 -7.43 16.61
C GLN A 81 15.15 -7.57 15.09
N SER A 82 14.10 -7.43 14.27
CA SER A 82 14.19 -7.63 12.82
C SER A 82 13.45 -6.55 12.03
N TYR A 83 13.88 -5.29 12.19
CA TYR A 83 13.44 -4.19 11.34
C TYR A 83 14.36 -3.98 10.13
N SER A 84 13.82 -3.43 9.04
CA SER A 84 14.63 -3.07 7.88
C SER A 84 15.27 -1.68 8.07
N ARG A 85 16.35 -1.39 7.32
CA ARG A 85 16.95 -0.04 7.31
C ARG A 85 15.93 1.04 6.92
N LEU A 86 15.08 0.76 5.94
CA LEU A 86 14.02 1.69 5.50
C LEU A 86 12.96 1.91 6.59
N ASP A 87 12.70 0.89 7.42
CA ASP A 87 11.75 1.00 8.53
C ASP A 87 12.25 2.01 9.55
N LYS A 88 13.54 1.91 9.89
CA LYS A 88 14.22 2.84 10.79
C LYS A 88 14.24 4.26 10.24
N GLU A 89 14.65 4.42 8.98
CA GLU A 89 14.69 5.73 8.32
C GLU A 89 13.33 6.44 8.34
N ILE A 90 12.26 5.73 7.96
CA ILE A 90 10.89 6.29 7.97
C ILE A 90 10.40 6.54 9.39
N PHE A 91 10.72 5.66 10.35
CA PHE A 91 10.35 5.87 11.75
C PHE A 91 10.99 7.14 12.30
N GLU A 92 12.31 7.28 12.16
CA GLU A 92 13.07 8.46 12.62
C GLU A 92 12.62 9.73 11.90
N GLU A 93 12.24 9.62 10.63
CA GLU A 93 11.71 10.74 9.85
C GLU A 93 10.40 11.31 10.42
N PHE A 94 9.51 10.43 10.92
CA PHE A 94 8.14 10.80 11.30
C PHE A 94 7.83 10.75 12.80
N VAL A 95 8.70 10.20 13.65
CA VAL A 95 8.47 10.08 15.10
C VAL A 95 8.11 11.42 15.75
N ASN A 96 8.76 12.51 15.31
CA ASN A 96 8.52 13.88 15.78
C ASN A 96 7.55 14.67 14.88
N ARG A 97 7.08 14.09 13.77
CA ARG A 97 6.26 14.75 12.73
C ARG A 97 4.99 13.94 12.43
N LYS A 98 4.31 13.49 13.47
CA LYS A 98 3.07 12.68 13.39
C LYS A 98 1.97 13.35 12.56
N ASN A 99 1.87 14.67 12.59
CA ASN A 99 0.91 15.43 11.79
C ASN A 99 1.21 15.33 10.28
N GLU A 100 2.48 15.35 9.88
CA GLU A 100 2.88 15.16 8.48
C GLU A 100 2.64 13.72 8.03
N LEU A 101 2.99 12.75 8.88
CA LEU A 101 2.72 11.34 8.64
C LEU A 101 1.23 11.09 8.38
N PHE A 102 0.36 11.64 9.22
CA PHE A 102 -1.09 11.52 9.07
C PHE A 102 -1.58 12.10 7.75
N LYS A 103 -1.06 13.27 7.34
CA LYS A 103 -1.41 13.91 6.06
C LYS A 103 -1.01 13.02 4.88
N ILE A 104 0.22 12.51 4.87
CA ILE A 104 0.73 11.65 3.79
C ILE A 104 -0.05 10.33 3.75
N ALA A 105 -0.28 9.70 4.90
CA ALA A 105 -1.06 8.47 4.99
C ALA A 105 -2.49 8.65 4.45
N ASN A 106 -3.14 9.79 4.74
CA ASN A 106 -4.46 10.11 4.19
C ASN A 106 -4.42 10.39 2.69
N GLN A 107 -3.38 11.04 2.18
CA GLN A 107 -3.20 11.22 0.73
C GLN A 107 -3.10 9.86 0.03
N ILE A 108 -2.27 8.94 0.55
CA ILE A 108 -2.15 7.57 0.01
C ILE A 108 -3.51 6.86 0.02
N LYS A 109 -4.22 6.86 1.16
CA LYS A 109 -5.56 6.27 1.28
C LYS A 109 -6.55 6.85 0.26
N SER A 110 -6.54 8.16 0.09
CA SER A 110 -7.42 8.85 -0.85
C SER A 110 -7.12 8.49 -2.31
N THR A 111 -5.84 8.34 -2.66
CA THR A 111 -5.42 7.92 -4.00
C THR A 111 -5.88 6.51 -4.30
N VAL A 112 -5.71 5.56 -3.37
CA VAL A 112 -6.19 4.17 -3.54
C VAL A 112 -7.70 4.13 -3.75
N ASN A 113 -8.46 4.92 -2.99
CA ASN A 113 -9.91 4.98 -3.15
C ASN A 113 -10.32 5.59 -4.49
N LYS A 114 -9.67 6.68 -4.93
CA LYS A 114 -9.91 7.29 -6.24
C LYS A 114 -9.58 6.36 -7.40
N THR A 115 -8.44 5.66 -7.34
CA THR A 115 -8.07 4.67 -8.35
C THR A 115 -9.07 3.53 -8.39
N SER A 116 -9.53 3.06 -7.22
CA SER A 116 -10.56 2.03 -7.14
C SER A 116 -11.88 2.49 -7.77
N LEU A 117 -12.30 3.74 -7.52
CA LEU A 117 -13.50 4.33 -8.12
C LEU A 117 -13.36 4.50 -9.64
N ASN A 118 -12.22 5.01 -10.12
CA ASN A 118 -11.98 5.16 -11.55
C ASN A 118 -11.97 3.83 -12.30
N LEU A 119 -11.41 2.77 -11.71
CA LEU A 119 -11.46 1.40 -12.25
C LEU A 119 -12.89 0.84 -12.27
N SER A 120 -13.70 1.13 -11.26
CA SER A 120 -15.11 0.75 -11.26
C SER A 120 -15.91 1.50 -12.32
N LEU A 121 -15.63 2.80 -12.54
CA LEU A 121 -16.31 3.61 -13.55
C LEU A 121 -15.95 3.17 -14.98
N SER A 122 -14.67 2.87 -15.26
CA SER A 122 -14.25 2.34 -16.56
C SER A 122 -14.82 0.96 -16.89
N ASN A 123 -15.27 0.22 -15.87
CA ASN A 123 -15.89 -1.10 -16.05
C ASN A 123 -17.42 -1.03 -16.23
N VAL A 124 -18.03 0.16 -16.08
CA VAL A 124 -19.46 0.40 -16.30
C VAL A 124 -19.73 0.99 -17.70
N GLU A 125 -18.71 1.52 -18.38
CA GLU A 125 -18.80 2.01 -19.77
C GLU A 125 -18.64 0.89 -20.81
N ASN A 126 -19.42 -0.19 -20.68
CA ASN A 126 -19.57 -1.18 -21.76
C ASN A 126 -21.00 -1.33 -22.27
N ASP A 127 -21.90 -0.40 -21.91
CA ASP A 127 -23.16 -0.20 -22.60
C ASP A 127 -23.23 1.26 -23.07
N GLU A 128 -23.17 1.39 -24.40
CA GLU A 128 -23.52 2.48 -25.32
C GLU A 128 -23.57 3.96 -24.84
N GLU A 129 -22.92 4.80 -25.65
CA GLU A 129 -22.94 6.28 -25.68
C GLU A 129 -22.11 7.04 -24.64
N LEU A 130 -20.84 7.33 -24.99
CA LEU A 130 -20.16 8.51 -24.47
C LEU A 130 -19.59 9.37 -25.59
N SER A 131 -20.44 10.29 -26.04
CA SER A 131 -20.05 11.52 -26.73
C SER A 131 -19.34 12.46 -25.75
N SER A 132 -18.21 13.01 -26.22
CA SER A 132 -17.47 14.16 -25.67
C SER A 132 -16.71 13.93 -24.35
N VAL A 133 -15.42 13.62 -24.50
CA VAL A 133 -14.49 13.62 -23.37
C VAL A 133 -13.50 14.78 -23.50
N LYS A 134 -13.63 15.73 -22.58
CA LYS A 134 -12.66 16.80 -22.30
C LYS A 134 -11.34 16.21 -21.82
N GLU A 135 -10.32 16.30 -22.67
CA GLU A 135 -8.85 16.34 -22.46
C GLU A 135 -8.13 15.43 -21.43
N GLY A 136 -8.81 14.68 -20.56
CA GLY A 136 -8.20 13.85 -19.52
C GLY A 136 -8.05 12.36 -19.87
N LEU A 137 -8.87 11.81 -20.78
CA LEU A 137 -8.81 10.38 -21.14
C LEU A 137 -7.78 10.05 -22.23
N VAL A 138 -7.30 11.06 -22.96
CA VAL A 138 -6.30 10.85 -24.02
C VAL A 138 -5.01 10.26 -23.43
N LEU A 139 -4.64 10.68 -22.22
CA LEU A 139 -3.44 10.17 -21.53
C LEU A 139 -3.60 8.70 -21.09
N LEU A 140 -4.78 8.32 -20.59
CA LEU A 140 -5.07 6.95 -20.16
C LEU A 140 -5.13 5.99 -21.35
N HIS A 141 -5.68 6.44 -22.48
CA HIS A 141 -5.78 5.67 -23.71
C HIS A 141 -4.40 5.47 -24.38
N LEU A 142 -3.54 6.49 -24.37
CA LEU A 142 -2.16 6.39 -24.87
C LEU A 142 -1.30 5.43 -24.02
N LEU A 143 -1.45 5.44 -22.69
CA LEU A 143 -0.75 4.51 -21.82
C LEU A 143 -1.21 3.05 -22.04
N GLY A 144 -2.51 2.83 -22.28
CA GLY A 144 -3.06 1.51 -22.59
C GLY A 144 -2.52 0.92 -23.91
N HIS A 145 -2.35 1.73 -24.95
CA HIS A 145 -1.79 1.28 -26.23
C HIS A 145 -0.28 1.01 -26.18
N LEU A 146 0.49 1.77 -25.39
CA LEU A 146 1.93 1.54 -25.21
C LEU A 146 2.24 0.19 -24.54
N VAL A 147 1.37 -0.26 -23.62
CA VAL A 147 1.52 -1.57 -22.98
C VAL A 147 1.17 -2.71 -23.95
N LYS A 148 0.08 -2.59 -24.73
CA LYS A 148 -0.33 -3.64 -25.68
C LYS A 148 0.60 -3.78 -26.89
N GLY A 149 1.17 -2.68 -27.40
CA GLY A 149 2.07 -2.70 -28.56
C GLY A 149 3.43 -3.37 -28.30
N ASN A 150 3.83 -3.57 -27.05
CA ASN A 150 5.09 -4.24 -26.69
C ASN A 150 4.94 -5.76 -26.49
N ILE A 151 3.72 -6.27 -26.35
CA ILE A 151 3.47 -7.72 -26.15
C ILE A 151 3.37 -8.44 -27.50
N GLU A 152 2.85 -7.77 -28.54
CA GLU A 152 2.73 -8.35 -29.88
C GLU A 152 4.04 -8.39 -30.67
N LYS A 153 5.05 -7.57 -30.30
CA LYS A 153 6.36 -7.56 -30.99
C LYS A 153 7.37 -8.60 -30.46
N SER A 154 7.04 -9.35 -29.40
CA SER A 154 7.94 -10.36 -28.83
C SER A 154 7.55 -11.82 -29.14
N LEU A 155 6.49 -12.06 -29.93
CA LEU A 155 6.05 -13.41 -30.32
C LEU A 155 6.20 -13.72 -31.83
N THR A 156 6.89 -12.86 -32.57
CA THR A 156 7.38 -13.18 -33.92
C THR A 156 8.88 -12.96 -33.97
N CYS A 157 9.63 -13.97 -33.52
CA CYS A 157 10.91 -14.39 -34.09
C CYS A 157 11.21 -15.83 -33.66
#